data_AF-N0BHZ2-F1
#
_entry.id   AF-N0BHZ2-F1
#
_cell.length_a   1.000
_cell.length_b   1.000
_cell.length_c   1.000
_cell.angle_alpha   90.00
_cell.angle_beta   90.00
_cell.angle_gamma   90.00
#
_symmetry.space_group_name_H-M   'P 1'
#
loop_
_entity.id
_entity.type
_entity.pdbx_description
1 polymer ?
#
loop_
_entity_poly.entity_id
_entity_poly.type
_entity_poly.pdbx_seq_one_letter_code
_entity_poly.pdbx_strand_id
1 'polypeptide(L)' 'MAKTIAVSDDVYEMLSKTKMKGESFSDVIKRLLKRQKISDIPKILDDSEADKIKELIERQKEVDLARLKGLL' A
#
# COMPACT_ATOMS: atom_id res chain seq x y z
N MET A 1 -18.42 -12.12 -21.14
CA MET A 1 -17.75 -11.93 -22.45
C MET A 1 -16.29 -11.56 -22.19
N ALA A 2 -15.35 -12.03 -23.02
CA ALA A 2 -13.99 -11.52 -23.01
C ALA A 2 -13.90 -10.23 -23.83
N LYS A 3 -12.91 -9.38 -23.51
CA LYS A 3 -12.48 -8.23 -24.32
C LYS A 3 -10.95 -8.25 -24.35
N THR A 4 -10.37 -8.13 -25.54
CA THR A 4 -8.92 -8.06 -25.71
C THR A 4 -8.46 -6.62 -25.54
N ILE A 5 -7.33 -6.42 -24.85
CA ILE A 5 -6.58 -5.16 -24.80
C ILE A 5 -5.15 -5.43 -25.24
N ALA A 6 -4.53 -4.48 -25.93
CA ALA A 6 -3.09 -4.47 -26.13
C ALA A 6 -2.42 -3.82 -24.91
N VAL A 7 -1.25 -4.34 -24.55
CA VAL A 7 -0.33 -3.77 -23.55
C VAL A 7 1.09 -3.91 -24.10
N SER A 8 2.04 -3.14 -23.58
CA SER A 8 3.46 -3.33 -23.86
C SER A 8 4.00 -4.58 -23.16
N ASP A 9 5.11 -5.13 -23.67
CA ASP A 9 5.66 -6.42 -23.22
C ASP A 9 6.13 -6.38 -21.76
N ASP A 10 6.64 -5.23 -21.31
CA ASP A 10 7.02 -4.99 -19.91
C ASP A 10 5.81 -5.07 -18.96
N VAL A 11 4.68 -4.48 -19.34
CA VAL A 11 3.41 -4.57 -18.59
C VAL A 11 2.87 -6.00 -18.60
N TYR A 12 3.00 -6.73 -19.71
CA TYR A 12 2.67 -8.15 -19.77
C TYR A 12 3.54 -8.98 -18.82
N GLU A 13 4.86 -8.75 -18.80
CA GLU A 13 5.79 -9.39 -17.86
C GLU A 13 5.48 -9.06 -16.40
N MET A 14 5.20 -7.80 -16.08
CA MET A 14 4.83 -7.37 -14.73
C MET A 14 3.56 -8.09 -14.25
N LEU A 15 2.52 -8.16 -15.09
CA LEU A 15 1.31 -8.92 -14.78
C LEU A 15 1.61 -10.42 -14.64
N SER A 16 2.50 -10.97 -15.47
CA SER A 16 2.91 -12.39 -15.44
C SER A 16 3.62 -12.76 -14.13
N LYS A 17 4.58 -11.93 -13.70
CA LYS A 17 5.30 -12.05 -12.42
C LYS A 17 4.38 -11.83 -11.21
N THR A 18 3.20 -11.22 -11.41
CA THR A 18 2.21 -10.93 -10.36
C THR A 18 1.05 -11.94 -10.31
N LYS A 19 0.91 -12.85 -11.30
CA LYS A 19 -0.13 -13.92 -11.30
C LYS A 19 0.09 -14.89 -10.14
N MET A 20 -0.94 -15.10 -9.32
CA MET A 20 -0.99 -16.21 -8.37
C MET A 20 -1.44 -17.51 -9.05
N LYS A 21 -1.14 -18.67 -8.45
CA LYS A 21 -1.49 -19.98 -9.02
C LYS A 21 -3.02 -20.13 -9.16
N GLY A 22 -3.50 -20.24 -10.39
CA GLY A 22 -4.94 -20.34 -10.71
C GLY A 22 -5.67 -18.99 -10.87
N GLU A 23 -4.97 -17.86 -10.73
CA GLU A 23 -5.53 -16.53 -10.92
C GLU A 23 -5.57 -16.14 -12.40
N SER A 24 -6.69 -15.57 -12.89
CA SER A 24 -6.73 -15.05 -14.25
C SER A 24 -6.08 -13.67 -14.36
N PHE A 25 -5.59 -13.29 -15.54
CA PHE A 25 -5.05 -11.95 -15.80
C PHE A 25 -6.09 -10.84 -15.51
N SER A 26 -7.39 -11.12 -15.64
CA SER A 26 -8.47 -10.19 -15.25
C SER A 26 -8.56 -10.00 -13.74
N ASP A 27 -8.19 -11.01 -12.94
CA ASP A 27 -8.29 -10.97 -11.48
C ASP A 27 -7.06 -10.32 -10.85
N VAL A 28 -5.87 -10.52 -11.43
CA VAL A 28 -4.68 -9.69 -11.15
C VAL A 28 -5.00 -8.21 -11.31
N ILE A 29 -5.61 -7.83 -12.44
CA ILE A 29 -5.98 -6.43 -12.72
C ILE A 29 -7.00 -5.92 -11.69
N LYS A 30 -8.05 -6.69 -11.35
CA LYS A 30 -9.00 -6.31 -10.28
C LYS A 30 -8.31 -6.16 -8.91
N ARG A 31 -7.37 -7.05 -8.58
CA ARG A 31 -6.62 -7.06 -7.31
C ARG A 31 -5.69 -5.86 -7.20
N LEU A 32 -5.03 -5.45 -8.28
CA LEU A 32 -4.17 -4.26 -8.32
C LEU A 32 -4.99 -2.95 -8.37
N LEU A 33 -6.15 -2.95 -9.04
CA LEU A 33 -7.06 -1.80 -9.07
C LEU A 33 -7.88 -1.63 -7.78
N LYS A 34 -8.02 -2.68 -6.97
CA LYS A 34 -8.43 -2.55 -5.57
C LYS A 34 -7.35 -1.80 -4.80
N ARG A 35 -7.50 -0.47 -4.71
CA ARG A 35 -6.87 0.33 -3.64
C ARG A 35 -7.29 -0.27 -2.31
N GLN A 36 -6.41 -1.04 -1.67
CA GLN A 36 -6.56 -1.37 -0.26
C GLN A 36 -6.49 -0.05 0.51
N LYS A 37 -7.62 0.36 1.09
CA LYS A 37 -7.62 1.45 2.06
C LYS A 37 -7.00 0.89 3.34
N ILE A 38 -6.38 1.75 4.13
CA ILE A 38 -5.90 1.37 5.48
C ILE A 38 -7.08 0.89 6.35
N SER A 39 -8.30 1.36 6.08
CA SER A 39 -9.56 0.89 6.70
C SER A 39 -10.02 -0.51 6.28
N ASP A 40 -9.45 -1.09 5.21
CA ASP A 40 -9.81 -2.43 4.73
C ASP A 40 -8.96 -3.52 5.41
N ILE A 41 -7.91 -3.10 6.12
CA ILE A 41 -7.15 -3.93 7.06
C ILE A 41 -8.04 -4.11 8.31
N PRO A 42 -8.22 -5.35 8.84
CA PRO A 42 -8.88 -5.54 10.14
C PRO A 42 -8.22 -4.74 11.26
N LYS A 43 -8.90 -4.56 12.40
CA LYS A 43 -8.25 -4.07 13.63
C LYS A 43 -7.22 -5.10 14.11
N ILE A 44 -6.01 -4.97 13.58
CA ILE A 44 -4.78 -5.66 14.04
C ILE A 44 -4.25 -5.00 15.32
N LEU A 45 -4.54 -3.70 15.48
CA LEU A 45 -4.25 -2.89 16.66
C LEU A 45 -5.56 -2.56 17.37
N ASP A 46 -5.55 -2.54 18.70
CA ASP A 46 -6.61 -1.89 19.48
C ASP A 46 -6.46 -0.35 19.46
N ASP A 47 -7.48 0.36 19.94
CA ASP A 47 -7.48 1.83 19.91
C ASP A 47 -6.38 2.45 20.78
N SER A 48 -5.96 1.78 21.87
CA SER A 48 -4.88 2.23 22.75
C SER A 48 -3.51 1.99 22.13
N GLU A 49 -3.31 0.90 21.39
CA GLU A 49 -2.12 0.66 20.58
C GLU A 49 -2.00 1.69 19.45
N ALA A 50 -3.11 2.00 18.79
CA ALA A 50 -3.17 3.01 17.74
C ALA A 50 -2.83 4.42 18.26
N ASP A 51 -3.42 4.86 19.38
CA ASP A 51 -3.09 6.16 19.98
C ASP A 51 -1.65 6.20 20.52
N LYS A 52 -1.10 5.09 21.03
CA LYS A 52 0.31 5.00 21.45
C LYS A 52 1.29 5.11 20.27
N ILE A 53 0.99 4.49 19.14
CA ILE A 53 1.79 4.63 17.90
C ILE A 53 1.73 6.07 17.39
N LYS A 54 0.55 6.69 17.43
CA LYS A 54 0.33 8.10 17.05
C LYS A 54 1.10 9.07 17.95
N GLU A 55 1.12 8.85 19.27
CA GLU A 55 1.93 9.66 20.19
C GLU A 55 3.44 9.56 19.88
N LEU A 56 3.95 8.35 19.62
CA LEU A 56 5.35 8.15 19.23
C LEU A 56 5.69 8.85 17.91
N ILE A 57 4.77 8.89 16.95
CA ILE A 57 4.94 9.60 15.67
C ILE A 57 5.00 11.12 15.87
N GLU A 58 4.12 11.71 16.69
CA GLU A 58 4.18 13.16 16.94
C GLU A 58 5.44 13.55 17.72
N ARG A 59 5.82 12.80 18.77
CA ARG A 59 7.10 13.01 19.48
C ARG A 59 8.32 12.93 18.54
N GLN A 60 8.31 12.01 17.57
CA GLN A 60 9.40 11.91 16.60
C GLN A 60 9.45 13.13 15.66
N LYS A 61 8.30 13.63 15.18
CA LYS A 61 8.23 14.88 14.38
C LYS A 61 8.74 16.09 15.17
N GLU A 62 8.41 16.21 16.45
CA GLU A 62 8.92 17.30 17.31
C GLU A 62 10.45 17.27 17.39
N VAL A 63 11.03 16.09 17.58
CA VAL A 63 12.49 15.88 17.59
C VAL A 63 13.11 16.20 16.21
N ASP A 64 12.48 15.82 15.10
CA ASP A 64 13.00 16.11 13.76
C ASP A 64 12.87 17.60 13.38
N LEU A 65 11.79 18.27 13.80
CA LEU A 65 11.65 19.72 13.69
C LEU A 65 12.68 20.46 14.57
N ALA A 66 13.00 19.94 15.75
CA ALA A 66 14.06 20.48 16.60
C ALA A 66 15.45 20.29 15.99
N ARG A 67 15.74 19.12 15.40
CA ARG A 67 16.97 18.84 14.65
C ARG A 67 17.13 19.81 13.48
N LEU A 68 16.09 20.01 12.67
CA LEU A 68 16.12 20.95 11.54
C LEU A 68 16.32 22.41 11.99
N LYS A 69 15.73 22.82 13.12
CA LYS A 69 15.95 24.16 13.70
C LYS A 69 17.33 24.35 14.35
N GLY A 70 18.01 23.27 14.72
CA GLY A 70 19.39 23.28 15.22
C GLY A 70 20.46 23.17 14.13
N LEU A 71 20.06 23.20 12.85
CA LEU A 71 20.93 23.14 11.66
C LEU A 71 20.82 24.40 10.79
N LEU A 72 20.28 25.49 11.37
CA LEU A 72 20.08 26.82 10.78
C LEU A 72 20.64 27.90 11.71
#